data_AF-A0A6L7YNI1-F1
#
_entry.id   AF-A0A6L7YNI1-F1
#
_cell.length_a   1.000
_cell.length_b   1.000
_cell.length_c   1.000
_cell.angle_alpha   90.00
_cell.angle_beta   90.00
_cell.angle_gamma   90.00
#
_symmetry.space_group_name_H-M   'P 1'
#
loop_
_entity.id
_entity.type
_entity.pdbx_description
1 polymer ?
#
loop_
_entity_poly.entity_id
_entity_poly.type
_entity_poly.pdbx_seq_one_letter_code
_entity_poly.pdbx_strand_id
1 'polypeptide(L)'
;QSGAVAWQFEPKGIVVVDAEPDDAEEFALVAIDAGADDFETFDSTLQIFSPVERLEAIRQTLTDTEASIVSSELSMIPNSTITLDTKAATQTLRLLDQLEELDDVQKVYSNADFPDEVLEQYRDE
;
A
#
# COMPACT_ATOMS: atom_id res chain seq x y z
N GLN A 1 22.45 2.35 -15.81
CA GLN A 1 22.38 3.08 -14.52
C GLN A 1 21.01 2.74 -13.93
N SER A 2 20.94 1.74 -13.06
CA SER A 2 19.71 1.39 -12.34
C SER A 2 19.86 1.89 -10.90
N GLY A 3 18.83 2.54 -10.36
CA GLY A 3 18.82 2.94 -8.95
C GLY A 3 18.90 4.44 -8.65
N ALA A 4 18.62 5.33 -9.61
CA ALA A 4 18.58 6.77 -9.33
C ALA A 4 17.55 7.14 -8.22
N VAL A 5 16.45 6.39 -8.15
CA VAL A 5 15.40 6.56 -7.13
C VAL A 5 15.14 5.31 -6.30
N ALA A 6 15.75 4.15 -6.62
CA ALA A 6 15.48 2.89 -5.92
C ALA A 6 15.84 2.94 -4.42
N TRP A 7 16.79 3.81 -4.03
CA TRP A 7 17.14 4.04 -2.62
C TRP A 7 16.06 4.80 -1.83
N GLN A 8 15.07 5.39 -2.51
CA GLN A 8 13.94 6.08 -1.89
C GLN A 8 12.79 5.12 -1.57
N PHE A 9 12.89 3.84 -1.97
CA PHE A 9 11.85 2.84 -1.74
C PHE A 9 12.42 1.66 -0.94
N GLU A 10 11.64 1.19 0.03
CA GLU A 10 11.98 0.02 0.83
C GLU A 10 11.01 -1.13 0.50
N PRO A 11 11.52 -2.35 0.29
CA PRO A 11 10.68 -3.51 0.10
C PRO A 11 10.01 -3.86 1.44
N LYS A 12 8.67 -3.82 1.46
CA LYS A 12 7.86 -4.22 2.61
C LYS A 12 6.85 -5.28 2.21
N GLY A 13 6.51 -6.13 3.16
CA GLY A 13 5.31 -6.96 3.08
C GLY A 13 4.09 -6.09 3.37
N ILE A 14 3.04 -6.26 2.56
CA ILE A 14 1.72 -5.67 2.81
C ILE A 14 0.73 -6.82 2.93
N VAL A 15 -0.03 -6.85 4.01
CA VAL A 15 -1.21 -7.71 4.16
C VAL A 15 -2.43 -6.82 4.26
N VAL A 16 -3.39 -7.03 3.37
CA VAL A 16 -4.68 -6.34 3.40
C VAL A 16 -5.73 -7.33 3.90
N VAL A 17 -6.44 -6.95 4.96
CA VAL A 17 -7.55 -7.72 5.50
C VAL A 17 -8.82 -6.89 5.48
N ASP A 18 -9.93 -7.51 5.13
CA ASP A 18 -11.26 -6.93 5.37
C ASP A 18 -11.53 -7.03 6.86
N ALA A 19 -11.76 -5.89 7.51
CA ALA A 19 -12.01 -5.81 8.94
C ALA A 19 -13.05 -4.74 9.21
N GLU A 20 -14.06 -5.08 10.01
CA GLU A 20 -14.94 -4.06 10.58
C GLU A 20 -14.13 -3.20 11.57
N PRO A 21 -14.55 -1.94 11.84
CA PRO A 21 -13.79 -1.05 12.71
C PRO A 21 -13.53 -1.63 14.12
N ASP A 22 -14.44 -2.46 14.61
CA ASP A 22 -14.34 -3.11 15.91
C ASP A 22 -13.29 -4.24 15.95
N ASP A 23 -13.04 -4.92 14.81
CA ASP A 23 -12.06 -6.02 14.70
C ASP A 23 -10.68 -5.53 14.25
N ALA A 24 -10.62 -4.38 13.56
CA ALA A 24 -9.38 -3.84 13.00
C ALA A 24 -8.30 -3.57 14.07
N GLU A 25 -8.70 -3.10 15.26
CA GLU A 25 -7.76 -2.86 16.35
C GLU A 25 -7.16 -4.16 16.90
N GLU A 26 -7.96 -5.23 17.00
CA GLU A 26 -7.48 -6.54 17.44
C GLU A 26 -6.51 -7.16 16.43
N PHE A 27 -6.87 -7.15 15.14
CA PHE A 27 -6.00 -7.67 14.08
C PHE A 27 -4.70 -6.88 13.97
N ALA A 28 -4.73 -5.56 14.15
CA ALA A 28 -3.53 -4.73 14.18
C ALA A 28 -2.59 -5.11 15.33
N LEU A 29 -3.12 -5.31 16.55
CA LEU A 29 -2.34 -5.72 17.70
C LEU A 29 -1.69 -7.10 17.49
N VAL A 30 -2.46 -8.06 17.00
CA VAL A 30 -1.98 -9.41 16.67
C VAL A 30 -0.88 -9.37 15.61
N ALA A 31 -1.04 -8.51 14.59
CA ALA A 31 -0.02 -8.34 13.56
C ALA A 31 1.26 -7.70 14.09
N ILE A 32 1.17 -6.71 14.99
CA ILE A 32 2.33 -6.11 15.67
C ILE A 32 3.09 -7.17 16.47
N ASP A 33 2.38 -8.01 17.23
CA ASP A 33 3.00 -9.11 17.98
C ASP A 33 3.70 -10.13 17.07
N ALA A 34 3.20 -10.30 15.84
CA ALA A 34 3.81 -11.14 14.80
C ALA A 34 4.97 -10.45 14.04
N GLY A 35 5.22 -9.16 14.28
CA GLY A 35 6.33 -8.39 13.72
C GLY A 35 5.94 -7.43 12.59
N ALA A 36 4.72 -6.91 12.59
CA ALA A 36 4.35 -5.76 11.77
C ALA A 36 5.06 -4.49 12.25
N ASP A 37 5.45 -3.63 11.32
CA ASP A 37 6.08 -2.34 11.61
C ASP A 37 5.04 -1.23 11.75
N ASP A 38 3.96 -1.30 10.95
CA ASP A 38 2.94 -0.26 10.86
C ASP A 38 1.60 -0.83 10.39
N PHE A 39 0.52 -0.10 10.58
CA PHE A 39 -0.79 -0.43 10.06
C PHE A 39 -1.61 0.82 9.75
N GLU A 40 -2.42 0.75 8.71
CA GLU A 40 -3.34 1.82 8.30
C GLU A 40 -4.72 1.24 8.05
N THR A 41 -5.76 1.96 8.49
CA THR A 41 -7.14 1.60 8.18
C THR A 41 -7.62 2.49 7.05
N PHE A 42 -8.21 1.88 6.03
CA PHE A 42 -8.79 2.57 4.88
C PHE A 42 -10.17 1.98 4.61
N ASP A 43 -11.22 2.79 4.79
CA ASP A 43 -12.62 2.37 4.74
C ASP A 43 -12.90 1.15 5.64
N SER A 44 -13.18 -0.01 5.04
CA SER A 44 -13.46 -1.30 5.71
C SER A 44 -12.31 -2.29 5.59
N THR A 45 -11.10 -1.79 5.33
CA THR A 45 -9.89 -2.60 5.18
C THR A 45 -8.81 -2.13 6.15
N LEU A 46 -8.06 -3.09 6.68
CA LEU A 46 -6.87 -2.87 7.46
C LEU A 46 -5.66 -3.30 6.63
N GLN A 47 -4.77 -2.36 6.35
CA GLN A 47 -3.49 -2.59 5.69
C GLN A 47 -2.40 -2.70 6.75
N ILE A 48 -1.64 -3.78 6.70
CA ILE A 48 -0.58 -4.08 7.66
C ILE A 48 0.74 -4.11 6.90
N PHE A 49 1.69 -3.30 7.35
CA PHE A 49 3.01 -3.18 6.77
C PHE A 49 4.04 -3.91 7.65
N SER A 50 4.94 -4.65 7.02
CA SER A 50 5.96 -5.40 7.74
C SER A 50 7.26 -5.52 6.96
N PRO A 51 8.34 -5.98 7.61
CA PRO A 51 9.50 -6.48 6.90
C PRO A 51 9.11 -7.68 6.03
N VAL A 52 9.76 -7.83 4.88
CA VAL A 52 9.56 -8.96 3.94
C VAL A 52 9.67 -10.32 4.64
N GLU A 53 10.59 -10.43 5.59
CA GLU A 53 10.87 -11.67 6.35
C GLU A 53 9.76 -12.05 7.33
N ARG A 54 8.89 -11.09 7.70
CA ARG A 54 7.79 -11.28 8.65
C ARG A 54 6.43 -11.48 7.99
N LEU A 55 6.33 -11.22 6.68
CA LEU A 55 5.07 -11.31 5.93
C LEU A 55 4.36 -12.66 6.11
N GLU A 56 5.10 -13.76 6.01
CA GLU A 56 4.54 -15.11 6.15
C GLU A 56 4.02 -15.37 7.57
N ALA A 57 4.76 -14.92 8.59
CA ALA A 57 4.37 -15.06 9.98
C ALA A 57 3.08 -14.28 10.28
N ILE A 58 3.00 -13.03 9.84
CA ILE A 58 1.83 -12.17 10.02
C ILE A 58 0.61 -12.76 9.32
N ARG A 59 0.78 -13.21 8.07
CA ARG A 59 -0.29 -13.87 7.31
C ARG A 59 -0.83 -15.10 8.05
N GLN A 60 0.06 -15.93 8.61
CA GLN A 60 -0.36 -17.11 9.35
C GLN A 60 -1.12 -16.72 10.62
N THR A 61 -0.61 -15.78 11.40
CA THR A 61 -1.27 -15.32 12.64
C THR A 61 -2.66 -14.74 12.35
N LEU A 62 -2.81 -13.93 11.31
CA LEU A 62 -4.11 -13.38 10.90
C LEU A 62 -5.08 -14.47 10.40
N THR A 63 -4.55 -15.50 9.74
CA THR A 63 -5.37 -16.65 9.33
C THR A 63 -5.86 -17.43 10.56
N ASP A 64 -5.03 -17.56 11.59
CA ASP A 64 -5.37 -18.26 12.85
C ASP A 64 -6.41 -17.49 13.68
N THR A 65 -6.51 -16.17 13.50
CA THR A 65 -7.57 -15.31 14.09
C THR A 65 -8.81 -15.19 13.21
N GLU A 66 -8.93 -16.02 12.16
CA GLU A 66 -10.06 -16.02 11.22
C GLU A 66 -10.26 -14.68 10.47
N ALA A 67 -9.20 -13.87 10.33
CA ALA A 67 -9.26 -12.61 9.59
C ALA A 67 -9.43 -12.87 8.08
N SER A 68 -10.26 -12.06 7.42
CA SER A 68 -10.52 -12.17 5.98
C SER A 68 -9.40 -11.50 5.19
N ILE A 69 -8.34 -12.26 4.87
CA ILE A 69 -7.20 -11.75 4.09
C ILE A 69 -7.61 -11.54 2.62
N VAL A 70 -7.62 -10.28 2.18
CA VAL A 70 -7.89 -9.87 0.79
C VAL A 70 -6.65 -10.06 -0.07
N SER A 71 -5.50 -9.61 0.42
CA SER A 71 -4.22 -9.75 -0.28
C SER A 71 -3.04 -9.87 0.69
N SER A 72 -1.97 -10.50 0.21
CA SER A 72 -0.68 -10.53 0.91
C SER A 72 0.41 -10.49 -0.15
N GLU A 73 1.17 -9.42 -0.23
CA GLU A 73 2.17 -9.25 -1.28
C GLU A 73 3.39 -8.45 -0.83
N LEU A 74 4.44 -8.52 -1.66
CA LEU A 74 5.61 -7.67 -1.52
C LEU A 74 5.42 -6.42 -2.37
N SER A 75 5.62 -5.27 -1.74
CA SER A 75 5.48 -3.96 -2.34
C SER A 75 6.68 -3.08 -2.01
N MET A 76 6.86 -2.02 -2.79
CA MET A 76 7.91 -1.02 -2.59
C MET A 76 7.27 0.23 -1.99
N ILE A 77 7.56 0.51 -0.72
CA ILE A 77 7.01 1.66 -0.01
C ILE A 77 8.02 2.82 -0.07
N PRO A 78 7.61 4.03 -0.48
CA PRO A 78 8.49 5.19 -0.47
C PRO A 78 8.81 5.64 0.96
N ASN A 79 10.08 5.98 1.22
CA ASN A 79 10.55 6.52 2.50
C ASN A 79 9.97 7.91 2.82
N SER A 80 9.57 8.64 1.78
CA SER A 80 8.96 9.96 1.90
C SER A 80 8.12 10.24 0.66
N THR A 81 6.95 10.82 0.87
CA THR A 81 6.05 11.22 -0.21
C THR A 81 6.26 12.69 -0.59
N ILE A 82 5.83 13.06 -1.80
CA ILE A 82 5.89 14.42 -2.33
C ILE A 82 4.47 14.82 -2.75
N THR A 83 3.87 15.75 -2.03
CA THR A 83 2.57 16.31 -2.38
C THR A 83 2.67 17.09 -3.69
N LEU A 84 1.81 16.73 -4.65
CA LEU A 84 1.76 17.37 -5.96
C LEU A 84 0.71 18.48 -6.00
N ASP A 85 0.99 19.55 -6.76
CA ASP A 85 -0.05 20.52 -7.14
C ASP A 85 -1.04 19.90 -8.12
N THR A 86 -2.25 20.45 -8.23
CA THR A 86 -3.35 19.93 -9.06
C THR A 86 -2.93 19.57 -10.48
N LYS A 87 -2.10 20.42 -11.12
CA LYS A 87 -1.67 20.20 -12.50
C LYS A 87 -0.67 19.05 -12.59
N ALA A 88 0.34 19.06 -11.72
CA ALA A 88 1.32 17.97 -11.66
C ALA A 88 0.65 16.64 -11.30
N ALA A 89 -0.24 16.63 -10.31
CA ALA A 89 -1.01 15.48 -9.87
C ALA A 89 -1.80 14.85 -11.03
N THR A 90 -2.58 15.65 -11.76
CA THR A 90 -3.36 15.16 -12.92
C THR A 90 -2.45 14.59 -14.02
N GLN A 91 -1.32 15.25 -14.30
CA GLN A 91 -0.36 14.76 -15.31
C GLN A 91 0.30 13.45 -14.87
N THR A 92 0.63 13.33 -13.59
CA THR A 92 1.21 12.12 -13.03
C THR A 92 0.21 10.97 -13.01
N LEU A 93 -1.05 11.19 -12.63
CA LEU A 93 -2.11 10.17 -12.69
C LEU A 93 -2.26 9.61 -14.11
N ARG A 94 -2.38 10.47 -15.11
CA ARG A 94 -2.45 10.05 -16.52
C ARG A 94 -1.23 9.27 -17.00
N LEU A 95 -0.05 9.58 -16.46
CA LEU A 95 1.18 8.83 -16.75
C LEU A 95 1.15 7.45 -16.09
N LEU A 96 0.71 7.36 -14.83
CA LEU A 96 0.57 6.10 -14.11
C LEU A 96 -0.38 5.16 -14.87
N ASP A 97 -1.56 5.64 -15.25
CA ASP A 97 -2.54 4.86 -16.02
C ASP A 97 -1.95 4.34 -17.33
N GLN A 98 -1.27 5.21 -18.10
CA GLN A 98 -0.62 4.80 -19.35
C GLN A 98 0.47 3.74 -19.15
N LEU A 99 1.15 3.75 -18.00
CA LEU A 99 2.15 2.74 -17.68
C LEU A 99 1.50 1.42 -17.28
N GLU A 100 0.38 1.46 -16.56
CA GLU A 100 -0.39 0.28 -16.17
C GLU A 100 -1.08 -0.42 -17.35
N GLU A 101 -1.41 0.33 -18.41
CA GLU A 101 -1.95 -0.23 -19.66
C GLU A 101 -0.93 -1.03 -20.49
N LEU A 102 0.36 -0.98 -20.15
CA LEU A 102 1.40 -1.69 -20.88
C LEU A 102 1.50 -3.15 -20.40
N ASP A 103 1.32 -4.10 -21.32
CA ASP A 103 1.40 -5.55 -21.02
C ASP A 103 2.74 -5.98 -20.37
N ASP A 104 3.82 -5.27 -20.65
CA ASP A 104 5.17 -5.55 -20.13
C ASP A 104 5.41 -4.98 -18.72
N VAL A 105 4.51 -4.11 -18.21
CA VAL A 105 4.62 -3.47 -16.91
C VAL A 105 3.85 -4.28 -15.88
N GLN A 106 4.57 -4.80 -14.88
CA GLN A 106 3.95 -5.62 -13.82
C GLN A 106 3.44 -4.80 -12.64
N LYS A 107 4.19 -3.78 -12.22
CA LYS A 107 3.88 -2.91 -11.09
C LYS A 107 4.51 -1.54 -11.30
N VAL A 108 3.77 -0.49 -10.94
CA VAL A 108 4.26 0.89 -10.94
C VAL A 108 4.26 1.38 -9.49
N TYR A 109 5.37 1.99 -9.06
CA TYR A 109 5.49 2.57 -7.73
C TYR A 109 5.85 4.05 -7.86
N SER A 110 5.18 4.89 -7.07
CA SER A 110 5.39 6.33 -7.04
C SER A 110 5.47 6.78 -5.59
N ASN A 111 6.24 7.85 -5.35
CA ASN A 111 6.22 8.56 -4.08
C ASN A 111 5.38 9.85 -4.17
N ALA A 112 4.60 10.02 -5.22
CA ALA A 112 3.66 11.12 -5.36
C ALA A 112 2.52 10.96 -4.36
N ASP A 113 2.23 12.03 -3.64
CA ASP A 113 1.05 12.19 -2.79
C ASP A 113 0.04 13.07 -3.53
N PHE A 114 -1.17 12.54 -3.70
CA PHE A 114 -2.22 13.13 -4.53
C PHE A 114 -3.30 13.75 -3.63
N PRO A 115 -3.58 15.05 -3.75
CA PRO A 115 -4.66 15.67 -3.00
C PRO A 115 -6.02 15.04 -3.35
N ASP A 116 -6.86 14.81 -2.33
CA ASP A 116 -8.20 14.20 -2.48
C ASP A 116 -9.03 14.86 -3.58
N GLU A 117 -9.04 16.19 -3.64
CA GLU A 117 -9.78 16.96 -4.66
C GLU A 117 -9.37 16.57 -6.09
N VAL A 118 -8.10 16.26 -6.32
CA VAL A 118 -7.60 15.84 -7.64
C VAL A 118 -8.04 14.41 -7.95
N LEU A 119 -8.00 13.52 -6.95
CA LEU A 119 -8.43 12.13 -7.10
C LEU A 119 -9.93 12.06 -7.40
N GLU A 120 -10.75 12.86 -6.72
CA GLU A 120 -12.19 12.96 -6.98
C GLU A 120 -12.46 13.49 -8.40
N GLN A 121 -11.81 14.59 -8.79
CA GLN A 121 -11.96 15.15 -10.14
C GLN A 121 -11.53 14.17 -11.24
N TYR A 122 -10.44 13.43 -11.02
CA TYR A 122 -9.93 12.47 -12.00
C TYR A 122 -10.84 11.23 -12.13
N ARG A 123 -11.45 10.78 -11.02
CA ARG A 123 -12.38 9.66 -11.02
C ARG A 123 -13.69 9.96 -11.75
N ASP A 124 -14.10 11.23 -11.77
CA ASP A 124 -15.32 11.71 -12.44
C ASP A 124 -15.10 12.06 -13.94
N GLU A 125 -13.86 12.07 -14.44
CA GLU A 125 -13.51 12.23 -15.88
C GLU A 125 -13.72 10.91 -16.67
#